data_AF-A0A0F9L9J1-F1
#
_entry.id   AF-A0A0F9L9J1-F1
#
_cell.length_a   1.000
_cell.length_b   1.000
_cell.length_c   1.000
_cell.angle_alpha   90.00
_cell.angle_beta   90.00
_cell.angle_gamma   90.00
#
_symmetry.space_group_name_H-M   'P 1'
#
loop_
_entity.id
_entity.type
_entity.pdbx_description
1 polymer ?
#
loop_
_entity_poly.entity_id
_entity_poly.type
_entity_poly.pdbx_seq_one_letter_code
_entity_poly.pdbx_strand_id
1 'polypeptide(L)'
;MNVTELKYQVEKGHDHHFFTRDTMKFFGDTMRNYGVRDGGPMPYHWDDTGNNYSETPRTIEVWELYRKRPVKHGLNKSAYFDKKTYRRVFSS
;
A
#
# COMPACT_ATOMS: atom_id res chain seq x y z
N MET A 1 -2.73 12.36 -6.29
CA MET A 1 -3.09 11.00 -5.85
C MET A 1 -4.17 11.09 -4.79
N ASN A 2 -5.35 10.54 -5.07
CA ASN A 2 -6.41 10.30 -4.09
C ASN A 2 -6.65 8.80 -3.90
N VAL A 3 -7.53 8.44 -2.97
CA VAL A 3 -7.80 7.03 -2.61
C VAL A 3 -8.35 6.23 -3.80
N THR A 4 -9.22 6.82 -4.62
CA THR A 4 -9.82 6.16 -5.79
C THR A 4 -8.79 5.93 -6.89
N GLU A 5 -7.93 6.91 -7.14
CA GLU A 5 -6.82 6.80 -8.08
C GLU A 5 -5.84 5.70 -7.65
N LEU A 6 -5.46 5.67 -6.36
CA LEU A 6 -4.55 4.65 -5.85
C LEU A 6 -5.16 3.26 -5.97
N LYS A 7 -6.45 3.11 -5.62
CA LYS A 7 -7.19 1.85 -5.82
C LYS A 7 -7.12 1.39 -7.28
N TYR A 8 -7.42 2.28 -8.21
CA TYR A 8 -7.41 1.95 -9.64
C TYR A 8 -6.05 1.45 -10.12
N GLN A 9 -4.96 2.08 -9.68
CA GLN A 9 -3.62 1.66 -10.05
C GLN A 9 -3.21 0.33 -9.42
N VAL A 10 -3.52 0.14 -8.13
CA VAL A 10 -3.22 -1.11 -7.41
C VAL A 10 -4.01 -2.29 -7.98
N GLU A 11 -5.28 -2.09 -8.34
CA GLU A 11 -6.15 -3.11 -8.97
C GLU A 11 -5.69 -3.53 -10.37
N LYS A 12 -4.92 -2.70 -11.05
CA LYS A 12 -4.28 -3.04 -12.34
C LYS A 12 -2.96 -3.78 -12.18
N GLY A 13 -2.37 -3.70 -11.00
CA GLY A 13 -1.02 -4.17 -10.73
C GLY A 13 -0.99 -5.52 -10.02
N HIS A 14 0.12 -5.75 -9.32
CA HIS A 14 0.38 -7.01 -8.62
C HIS A 14 -0.58 -7.23 -7.43
N ASP A 15 -0.84 -6.19 -6.64
CA ASP A 15 -1.66 -6.26 -5.43
C ASP A 15 -3.16 -6.07 -5.71
N HIS A 16 -3.66 -6.55 -6.85
CA HIS A 16 -5.02 -6.29 -7.31
C HIS A 16 -6.12 -6.79 -6.35
N HIS A 17 -5.82 -7.75 -5.49
CA HIS A 17 -6.75 -8.24 -4.47
C HIS A 17 -6.95 -7.29 -3.28
N PHE A 18 -6.02 -6.34 -3.05
CA PHE A 18 -5.99 -5.52 -1.83
C PHE A 18 -7.29 -4.75 -1.58
N PHE A 19 -7.86 -4.16 -2.63
CA PHE A 19 -9.10 -3.37 -2.56
C PHE A 19 -10.34 -4.15 -3.02
N THR A 20 -10.27 -5.48 -3.13
CA THR A 20 -11.45 -6.28 -3.45
C THR A 20 -12.47 -6.22 -2.32
N ARG A 21 -13.75 -6.33 -2.68
CA ARG A 21 -14.85 -6.31 -1.72
C ARG A 21 -14.68 -7.39 -0.65
N ASP A 22 -14.21 -8.57 -1.03
CA ASP A 22 -14.04 -9.70 -0.11
C ASP A 22 -12.90 -9.46 0.87
N THR A 23 -11.76 -8.96 0.40
CA THR A 23 -10.64 -8.59 1.28
C THR A 23 -11.05 -7.49 2.26
N MET A 24 -11.67 -6.41 1.78
CA MET A 24 -12.14 -5.34 2.68
C MET A 24 -13.18 -5.86 3.67
N LYS A 25 -14.16 -6.65 3.23
CA LYS A 25 -15.20 -7.23 4.11
C LYS A 25 -14.59 -8.16 5.17
N PHE A 26 -13.59 -8.97 4.81
CA PHE A 26 -12.89 -9.85 5.74
C PHE A 26 -12.27 -9.08 6.91
N PHE A 27 -11.61 -7.96 6.60
CA PHE A 27 -11.04 -7.09 7.63
C PHE A 27 -12.06 -6.17 8.32
N GLY A 28 -13.28 -6.05 7.81
CA GLY A 28 -14.28 -5.09 8.30
C GLY A 28 -13.99 -3.66 7.85
N ASP A 29 -13.38 -3.50 6.68
CA ASP A 29 -12.93 -2.24 6.10
C ASP A 29 -13.85 -1.76 4.97
N THR A 30 -13.73 -0.49 4.60
CA THR A 30 -14.41 0.10 3.43
C THR A 30 -13.54 1.18 2.80
N MET A 31 -13.74 1.47 1.51
CA MET A 31 -13.03 2.56 0.83
C MET A 31 -13.16 3.92 1.52
N ARG A 32 -14.29 4.18 2.20
CA ARG A 32 -14.51 5.43 2.94
C ARG A 32 -13.56 5.58 4.13
N ASN A 33 -13.12 4.46 4.70
CA ASN A 33 -12.21 4.41 5.84
C ASN A 33 -10.76 4.71 5.47
N TYR A 34 -10.40 4.63 4.18
CA TYR A 34 -9.04 4.94 3.76
C TYR A 34 -8.83 6.44 3.51
N GLY A 35 -7.61 6.89 3.81
CA GLY A 35 -7.02 8.11 3.31
C GLY A 35 -5.69 7.80 2.62
N VAL A 36 -5.26 8.69 1.73
CA VAL A 36 -3.96 8.61 1.07
C VAL A 36 -3.22 9.91 1.31
N ARG A 37 -1.94 9.82 1.65
CA ARG A 37 -1.02 10.95 1.74
C ARG A 37 0.35 10.58 1.19
N ASP A 38 1.19 11.59 1.00
CA ASP A 38 2.60 11.37 0.70
C ASP A 38 3.28 10.71 1.92
N GLY A 39 3.85 9.52 1.72
CA GLY A 39 4.59 8.79 2.75
C GLY A 39 6.08 9.10 2.74
N GLY A 40 6.56 9.86 1.75
CA GLY A 40 7.95 10.25 1.59
C GLY A 40 8.88 9.10 1.17
N PRO A 41 10.19 9.30 1.35
CA PRO A 41 11.19 8.28 1.08
C PRO A 41 11.17 7.15 2.13
N MET A 42 11.12 5.91 1.67
CA MET A 42 11.31 4.72 2.52
C MET A 42 12.43 3.82 2.00
N PRO A 43 13.16 3.13 2.90
CA PRO A 43 14.12 2.11 2.50
C PRO A 43 13.39 0.92 1.88
N TYR A 44 13.91 0.45 0.75
CA TYR A 44 13.40 -0.71 0.04
C TYR A 44 14.56 -1.56 -0.47
N HIS A 45 14.53 -2.83 -0.13
CA HIS A 45 15.60 -3.78 -0.45
C HIS A 45 15.39 -4.53 -1.77
N TRP A 46 14.22 -4.40 -2.39
CA TRP A 46 13.92 -5.12 -3.62
C TRP A 46 14.02 -4.22 -4.86
N ASP A 47 14.27 -4.82 -6.01
CA ASP A 47 14.22 -4.13 -7.31
C ASP A 47 12.78 -3.78 -7.73
N ASP A 48 12.62 -3.03 -8.84
CA ASP A 48 11.28 -2.61 -9.31
C ASP A 48 10.41 -3.81 -9.69
N THR A 49 11.04 -4.96 -9.98
CA THR A 49 10.38 -6.22 -10.31
C THR A 49 10.06 -7.08 -9.09
N GLY A 50 10.52 -6.71 -7.90
CA GLY A 50 10.31 -7.44 -6.64
C GLY A 50 10.95 -8.82 -6.60
N ASN A 51 11.86 -9.13 -7.53
CA ASN A 51 12.45 -10.45 -7.70
C ASN A 51 13.88 -10.55 -7.17
N ASN A 52 14.55 -9.41 -6.97
CA ASN A 52 15.95 -9.37 -6.54
C ASN A 52 16.09 -8.57 -5.25
N TYR A 53 16.72 -9.17 -4.24
CA TYR A 53 17.05 -8.55 -2.96
C TYR A 53 18.45 -7.93 -3.00
N SER A 54 18.60 -6.75 -2.41
CA SER A 54 19.87 -6.06 -2.20
C SER A 54 20.10 -5.83 -0.71
N GLU A 55 21.30 -6.17 -0.22
CA GLU A 55 21.70 -5.90 1.17
C GLU A 55 21.76 -4.39 1.47
N THR A 56 22.12 -3.58 0.47
CA THR A 56 22.07 -2.13 0.59
C THR A 56 20.68 -1.63 0.17
N PRO A 57 19.89 -1.01 1.07
CA PRO A 57 18.58 -0.49 0.70
C PRO A 57 18.73 0.70 -0.22
N ARG A 58 17.87 0.75 -1.25
CA ARG A 58 17.62 1.98 -1.99
C ARG A 58 16.46 2.74 -1.35
N THR A 59 16.39 4.03 -1.62
CA THR A 59 15.26 4.85 -1.20
C THR A 59 14.23 4.90 -2.31
N ILE A 60 12.97 4.62 -1.98
CA ILE A 60 11.84 4.79 -2.89
C ILE A 60 10.82 5.75 -2.31
N GLU A 61 10.18 6.53 -3.19
CA GLU A 61 9.08 7.41 -2.83
C GLU A 61 7.78 6.61 -2.75
N VAL A 62 7.01 6.80 -1.68
CA VAL A 62 5.78 6.02 -1.45
C VAL A 62 4.52 6.87 -1.23
N TRP A 63 3.38 6.30 -1.58
CA TRP A 63 2.08 6.69 -1.07
C TRP A 63 1.77 5.92 0.21
N GLU A 64 1.38 6.61 1.27
CA GLU A 64 0.85 5.98 2.48
C GLU A 64 -0.68 5.89 2.39
N LEU A 65 -1.18 4.67 2.40
CA LEU A 65 -2.59 4.35 2.61
C LEU A 65 -2.81 4.13 4.12
N TYR A 66 -3.36 5.14 4.78
CA TYR A 66 -3.69 5.07 6.20
C TYR A 66 -5.19 4.82 6.38
N ARG A 67 -5.54 4.24 7.53
CA ARG A 67 -6.94 4.05 7.93
C ARG A 67 -7.36 5.19 8.86
N LYS A 68 -8.56 5.71 8.63
CA LYS A 68 -9.18 6.77 9.45
C LYS A 68 -9.70 6.22 10.77
N ARG A 69 -10.11 4.95 10.78
CA ARG A 69 -10.63 4.22 11.94
C ARG A 69 -10.04 2.80 11.96
N PRO A 70 -9.79 2.23 13.14
CA PRO A 70 -9.37 0.84 13.28
C PRO A 70 -10.39 -0.12 12.65
N VAL A 71 -9.91 -1.25 12.14
CA VAL A 71 -10.77 -2.31 11.59
C VAL A 71 -11.10 -3.38 12.64
N LYS A 72 -11.75 -4.49 12.22
CA LYS A 72 -12.02 -5.62 13.10
C LYS A 72 -10.72 -6.07 13.79
N HIS A 73 -10.78 -6.32 15.10
CA HIS A 73 -9.62 -6.63 15.96
C HIS A 73 -8.61 -5.48 16.16
N GLY A 74 -8.98 -4.23 15.85
CA GLY A 74 -8.19 -3.04 16.19
C GLY A 74 -7.01 -2.77 15.25
N LEU A 75 -6.87 -3.51 14.14
CA LEU A 75 -5.80 -3.27 13.18
C LEU A 75 -5.95 -1.87 12.56
N ASN A 76 -4.94 -1.02 12.75
CA ASN A 76 -4.89 0.35 12.23
C ASN A 76 -3.57 0.66 11.50
N LYS A 77 -2.84 -0.37 11.06
CA LYS A 77 -1.54 -0.18 10.41
C LYS A 77 -1.72 0.44 9.02
N SER A 78 -0.84 1.37 8.66
CA SER A 78 -0.76 1.89 7.29
C SER A 78 -0.24 0.82 6.33
N ALA A 79 -0.60 0.95 5.06
CA ALA A 79 0.04 0.25 3.95
C ALA A 79 0.76 1.26 3.08
N TYR A 80 1.87 0.87 2.48
CA TYR A 80 2.68 1.76 1.65
C TYR A 80 2.76 1.20 0.24
N PHE A 81 2.75 2.08 -0.75
CA PHE A 81 2.78 1.72 -2.17
C PHE A 81 3.80 2.59 -2.89
N ASP A 82 4.65 1.99 -3.72
CA ASP A 82 5.61 2.71 -4.55
C ASP A 82 4.88 3.70 -5.48
N LYS A 83 5.32 4.97 -5.53
CA LYS A 83 4.72 5.99 -6.41
C LYS A 83 4.88 5.66 -7.91
N LYS A 84 5.88 4.86 -8.29
CA LYS A 84 6.17 4.48 -9.68
C LYS A 84 5.40 3.23 -10.10
N THR A 85 5.52 2.16 -9.33
CA THR A 85 5.00 0.83 -9.71
C THR A 85 3.68 0.47 -9.05
N TYR A 86 3.24 1.21 -8.03
CA TYR A 86 2.04 0.91 -7.22
C TYR A 86 2.05 -0.44 -6.53
N ARG A 87 3.21 -1.10 -6.46
CA ARG A 87 3.41 -2.32 -5.69
C ARG A 87 3.47 -1.99 -4.21
N ARG A 88 2.93 -2.87 -3.38
CA ARG A 88 2.98 -2.71 -1.93
C ARG A 88 4.42 -2.84 -1.43
N VAL A 89 4.80 -1.90 -0.58
CA VAL A 89 6.11 -1.81 0.07
C VAL A 89 5.94 -2.17 1.54
N PHE A 90 6.83 -3.02 2.03
CA PHE A 90 6.89 -3.38 3.45
C PHE A 90 8.18 -2.79 4.02
N SER A 91 8.05 -1.96 5.05
CA SER A 91 9.19 -1.59 5.87
C SER A 91 9.59 -2.82 6.69
N SER A 92 10.80 -3.32 6.46
CA SER A 92 11.48 -4.27 7.34
C SER A 92 11.78 -3.65 8.70
#